data_AF-A0A0U3PHI0-F1
#
_entry.id   AF-A0A0U3PHI0-F1
#
_cell.length_a   1.000
_cell.length_b   1.000
_cell.length_c   1.000
_cell.angle_alpha   90.00
_cell.angle_beta   90.00
_cell.angle_gamma   90.00
#
_symmetry.space_group_name_H-M   'P 1'
#
loop_
_entity.id
_entity.type
_entity.pdbx_description
1 polymer ?
#
loop_
_entity_poly.entity_id
_entity_poly.type
_entity_poly.pdbx_seq_one_letter_code
_entity_poly.pdbx_strand_id
1 'polypeptide(L)' 'MECAVRYFLAELPLFVDTPAIVGAEVSVFCYHRPPAVLRRLYGRELAWHPAPGQGFAVLASLN' A
#
# COMPACT_ATOMS: atom_id res chain seq x y z
N MET A 1 5.64 13.79 16.53
CA MET A 1 4.80 13.65 15.31
C MET A 1 5.64 13.53 14.04
N GLU A 2 6.67 14.35 13.87
CA GLU A 2 7.55 14.33 12.68
C GLU A 2 8.14 12.95 12.34
N CYS A 3 8.64 12.20 13.34
CA CYS A 3 9.21 10.87 13.09
C CYS A 3 8.17 9.86 12.56
N ALA A 4 6.92 9.93 13.03
CA ALA A 4 5.84 9.06 12.56
C ALA A 4 5.44 9.40 11.11
N VAL A 5 5.43 10.69 10.76
CA VAL A 5 5.17 11.12 9.37
C VAL A 5 6.30 10.64 8.45
N ARG A 6 7.57 10.83 8.85
CA ARG A 6 8.71 10.36 8.05
C ARG A 6 8.70 8.85 7.86
N TYR A 7 8.34 8.09 8.89
CA TYR A 7 8.19 6.65 8.80
C TYR A 7 7.11 6.27 7.76
N PHE A 8 5.92 6.86 7.86
CA PHE A 8 4.85 6.60 6.91
C PHE A 8 5.23 6.98 5.47
N LEU A 9 5.87 8.14 5.28
CA LEU A 9 6.33 8.59 3.96
C LEU A 9 7.40 7.66 3.38
N ALA A 10 8.24 7.03 4.21
CA ALA A 10 9.23 6.06 3.76
C ALA A 10 8.59 4.75 3.29
N GLU A 11 7.42 4.37 3.79
CA GLU A 11 6.69 3.16 3.36
C GLU A 11 5.84 3.39 2.10
N LEU A 12 5.47 4.65 1.80
CA LEU A 12 4.65 5.00 0.64
C LEU A 12 5.06 4.32 -0.68
N PRO A 13 6.36 4.25 -1.05
CA PRO A 13 6.77 3.57 -2.28
C PRO A 13 6.34 2.11 -2.35
N LEU A 14 6.40 1.37 -1.23
CA LEU A 14 5.97 -0.02 -1.14
C LEU A 14 4.46 -0.16 -1.28
N PHE A 15 3.70 0.85 -0.88
CA PHE A 15 2.25 0.84 -1.05
C PHE A 15 1.80 1.15 -2.47
N VAL A 16 2.63 1.78 -3.31
CA VAL A 16 2.16 2.30 -4.61
C VAL A 16 2.86 1.70 -5.82
N ASP A 17 4.10 1.22 -5.69
CA ASP A 17 4.85 0.71 -6.83
C ASP A 17 5.97 -0.27 -6.39
N THR A 18 5.63 -1.24 -5.54
CA THR A 18 6.55 -2.35 -5.24
C THR A 18 7.04 -3.07 -6.50
N PRO A 19 6.22 -3.33 -7.56
CA PRO A 19 6.68 -4.01 -8.76
C PRO A 19 7.93 -3.37 -9.36
N ALA A 20 7.96 -2.04 -9.52
CA ALA A 20 9.12 -1.33 -10.04
C ALA A 20 10.35 -1.42 -9.12
N ILE A 21 10.15 -1.44 -7.80
CA ILE A 21 11.23 -1.51 -6.80
C ILE A 21 11.93 -2.87 -6.83
N VAL A 22 11.16 -3.96 -6.94
CA VAL A 22 11.69 -5.33 -6.82
C VAL A 22 11.90 -6.02 -8.17
N GLY A 23 11.56 -5.36 -9.28
CA GLY A 23 11.68 -5.93 -10.62
C GLY A 23 10.66 -7.03 -10.92
N ALA A 24 9.46 -6.96 -10.33
CA ALA A 24 8.36 -7.89 -10.58
C ALA A 24 7.32 -7.29 -11.53
N GLU A 25 6.55 -8.13 -12.22
CA GLU A 25 5.43 -7.66 -13.05
C GLU A 25 4.23 -7.21 -12.19
N VAL A 26 3.97 -7.92 -11.09
CA VAL A 26 2.84 -7.68 -10.18
C VAL A 26 3.30 -7.89 -8.75
N SER A 27 2.72 -7.13 -7.82
CA SER A 27 2.92 -7.28 -6.37
C SER A 27 1.61 -7.03 -5.62
N VAL A 28 1.44 -7.71 -4.48
CA VAL A 28 0.31 -7.47 -3.56
C VAL A 28 0.86 -7.14 -2.18
N PHE A 29 0.53 -5.95 -1.69
CA PHE A 29 0.85 -5.56 -0.31
C PHE A 29 -0.18 -6.19 0.65
N CYS A 30 0.25 -7.12 1.48
CA CYS A 30 -0.62 -7.85 2.40
C CYS A 30 -0.48 -7.34 3.84
N TYR A 31 -1.60 -7.00 4.49
CA TYR A 31 -1.56 -6.50 5.87
C TYR A 31 -2.82 -6.83 6.67
N HIS A 32 -2.70 -7.07 7.97
CA HIS A 32 -3.85 -7.46 8.82
C HIS A 32 -4.63 -6.24 9.34
N ARG A 33 -3.97 -5.08 9.53
CA ARG A 33 -4.59 -3.83 10.01
C ARG A 33 -4.03 -2.59 9.30
N PRO A 34 -4.46 -2.32 8.05
CA PRO A 34 -3.91 -1.20 7.29
C PRO A 34 -4.35 0.16 7.84
N PRO A 35 -3.49 1.19 7.73
CA PRO A 35 -3.92 2.58 7.85
C PRO A 35 -5.13 2.89 6.95
N ALA A 36 -6.07 3.71 7.42
CA ALA A 36 -7.29 4.04 6.67
C ALA A 36 -7.00 4.66 5.29
N VAL A 37 -5.89 5.39 5.15
CA VAL A 37 -5.44 5.97 3.88
C VAL A 37 -5.18 4.93 2.80
N LEU A 38 -4.72 3.72 3.14
CA LEU A 38 -4.53 2.64 2.16
C LEU A 38 -5.86 2.15 1.59
N ARG A 39 -6.90 2.04 2.43
CA ARG A 39 -8.23 1.65 1.94
C ARG A 39 -8.76 2.67 0.93
N ARG A 40 -8.57 3.97 1.21
CA ARG A 40 -8.99 5.07 0.32
C ARG A 40 -8.17 5.11 -0.98
N LEU A 41 -6.85 4.90 -0.88
CA LEU A 41 -5.94 4.83 -2.03
C LEU A 41 -6.36 3.71 -2.99
N TYR A 42 -6.53 2.49 -2.48
CA TYR A 42 -6.91 1.33 -3.29
C TYR A 42 -8.40 1.33 -3.67
N GLY A 43 -9.25 2.04 -2.92
CA GLY A 43 -10.64 2.34 -3.26
C GLY A 43 -10.83 3.43 -4.31
N ARG A 44 -9.73 4.03 -4.82
CA ARG A 44 -9.75 5.14 -5.79
C ARG A 44 -10.49 6.39 -5.30
N GLU A 45 -10.42 6.66 -4.00
CA GLU A 45 -11.03 7.84 -3.36
C GLU A 45 -10.05 9.02 -3.22
N LEU A 46 -8.82 8.87 -3.74
CA LEU A 46 -7.76 9.88 -3.73
C LEU A 46 -7.41 10.25 -5.17
N ALA A 47 -6.83 11.44 -5.38
CA ALA A 47 -6.28 11.81 -6.69
C ALA A 47 -5.10 10.93 -7.12
N TRP A 48 -4.44 10.30 -6.13
CA TRP A 48 -3.32 9.40 -6.32
C TRP A 48 -3.79 7.95 -6.36
N HIS A 49 -3.12 7.13 -7.17
CA HIS A 49 -3.45 5.73 -7.43
C HIS A 49 -2.19 4.86 -7.43
N PRO A 50 -2.29 3.59 -7.01
CA PRO A 50 -1.20 2.61 -7.20
C PRO A 50 -0.89 2.39 -8.68
N ALA A 51 0.35 1.98 -8.97
CA ALA A 51 0.75 1.53 -10.29
C ALA A 51 -0.11 0.33 -10.75
N PRO A 52 -0.33 0.11 -12.06
CA PRO A 52 -1.22 -0.95 -12.56
C PRO A 52 -0.91 -2.38 -12.07
N GLY A 53 0.35 -2.69 -11.74
CA GLY A 53 0.79 -3.98 -11.19
C GLY A 53 0.78 -4.07 -9.66
N GLN A 54 0.37 -3.01 -8.95
CA GLN A 54 0.38 -2.96 -7.49
C GLN A 54 -1.03 -3.20 -6.93
N GLY A 55 -1.17 -4.26 -6.13
CA GLY A 55 -2.40 -4.64 -5.42
C GLY A 55 -2.28 -4.52 -3.89
N PHE A 56 -3.42 -4.66 -3.21
CA PHE A 56 -3.51 -4.64 -1.75
C PHE A 56 -4.52 -5.67 -1.25
N ALA A 57 -4.16 -6.40 -0.18
CA ALA A 57 -5.02 -7.37 0.46
C ALA A 57 -5.01 -7.20 1.98
N VAL A 58 -6.20 -7.24 2.59
CA VAL A 58 -6.34 -7.33 4.04
C VAL A 58 -6.41 -8.79 4.46
N LEU A 59 -5.47 -9.22 5.29
CA LEU A 59 -5.46 -10.58 5.82
C LEU A 59 -6.37 -10.66 7.05
N ALA A 60 -7.24 -11.67 7.09
CA ALA A 60 -8.09 -12.00 8.24
C ALA A 60 -8.00 -13.49 8.53
N SER A 61 -8.02 -13.86 9.83
CA SER A 61 -8.12 -15.25 10.23
C SER A 61 -9.51 -15.79 9.90
N LEU A 62 -9.56 -17.01 9.37
CA LEU A 62 -10.80 -17.76 9.21
C LEU A 62 -11.04 -18.50 10.52
N ASN A 63 -12.15 -18.19 11.20
CA ASN A 63 -12.64 -18.95 12.35
C ASN A 63 -13.62 -20.02 11.88
#